data_AF-A0A6G4X395-F1
#
_entry.id   AF-A0A6G4X395-F1
#
_cell.length_a   1.000
_cell.length_b   1.000
_cell.length_c   1.000
_cell.angle_alpha   90.00
_cell.angle_beta   90.00
_cell.angle_gamma   90.00
#
_symmetry.space_group_name_H-M   'P 1'
#
loop_
_entity.id
_entity.type
_entity.pdbx_description
1 polymer ?
#
loop_
_entity_poly.entity_id
_entity_poly.type
_entity_poly.pdbx_seq_one_letter_code
_entity_poly.pdbx_strand_id
1 'polypeptide(L)'
;MAGTGERGRSAPAGRARGGGTWLGRTGAGYRERLRHLRLRGSVEAYVDGELTGVRRARVAEHLTACRACSGTAEALRLIKRSLRSAPDRAPEPLSAPRLRRYVHRLGRDVPPPTR
;
A
#
# COMPACT_ATOMS: atom_id res chain seq x y z
N MET A 1 77.17 11.37 4.65
CA MET A 1 77.34 12.54 3.79
C MET A 1 76.00 12.92 3.19
N ALA A 2 75.64 14.20 3.35
CA ALA A 2 74.70 15.02 2.59
C ALA A 2 73.31 14.45 2.20
N GLY A 3 72.27 15.06 2.78
CA GLY A 3 70.89 14.94 2.33
C GLY A 3 70.04 16.08 2.88
N THR A 4 70.45 17.32 2.60
CA THR A 4 69.69 18.55 2.84
C THR A 4 68.49 18.61 1.89
N GLY A 5 67.32 19.05 2.39
CA GLY A 5 66.14 19.19 1.55
C GLY A 5 64.88 19.67 2.28
N GLU A 6 65.01 20.61 3.22
CA GLU A 6 63.88 21.30 3.82
C GLU A 6 63.21 22.21 2.79
N ARG A 7 62.14 21.71 2.15
CA ARG A 7 61.24 22.52 1.34
C ARG A 7 60.29 23.26 2.27
N GLY A 8 60.60 24.53 2.53
CA GLY A 8 59.69 25.50 3.14
C GLY A 8 58.36 25.53 2.39
N ARG A 9 57.28 25.27 3.12
CA ARG A 9 55.90 25.33 2.61
C ARG A 9 55.48 26.79 2.48
N SER A 10 55.22 27.21 1.25
CA SER A 10 54.45 28.40 0.92
C SER A 10 53.01 28.27 1.40
N ALA A 11 52.50 29.28 2.09
CA ALA A 11 51.06 29.54 2.16
C ALA A 11 50.63 30.27 0.88
N PRO A 12 49.40 30.03 0.40
CA PRO A 12 48.56 31.21 0.28
C PRO A 12 47.16 31.04 0.87
N ALA A 13 46.68 32.21 1.31
CA ALA A 13 45.33 32.53 1.70
C ALA A 13 44.30 32.21 0.62
N GLY A 14 43.08 31.91 1.06
CA GLY A 14 41.93 31.88 0.17
C GLY A 14 40.78 31.03 0.70
N ARG A 15 40.06 31.54 1.70
CA ARG A 15 38.70 31.05 1.99
C ARG A 15 37.83 31.32 0.77
N ALA A 16 37.62 30.32 -0.08
CA ALA A 16 36.47 30.29 -0.96
C ALA A 16 35.34 29.56 -0.24
N ARG A 17 34.52 30.33 0.48
CA ARG A 17 33.15 29.92 0.83
C ARG A 17 32.37 29.83 -0.48
N GLY A 18 32.41 28.66 -1.13
CA GLY A 18 31.52 28.31 -2.22
C GLY A 18 30.11 28.15 -1.68
N GLY A 19 29.28 29.17 -1.91
CA GLY A 19 27.89 29.23 -1.52
C GLY A 19 27.10 28.03 -2.03
N GLY A 20 26.25 27.49 -1.16
CA GLY A 20 25.47 26.31 -1.43
C GLY A 20 24.38 26.53 -2.48
N THR A 21 24.27 25.57 -3.38
CA THR A 21 22.99 25.12 -3.91
C THR A 21 23.01 23.59 -4.00
N TRP A 22 22.94 22.91 -2.84
CA TRP A 22 22.71 21.46 -2.75
C TRP A 22 21.28 21.05 -3.19
N LEU A 23 20.48 22.00 -3.67
CA LEU A 23 19.05 21.84 -3.96
C LEU A 23 18.73 21.58 -5.45
N GLY A 24 19.72 21.18 -6.26
CA GLY A 24 19.52 20.98 -7.71
C GLY A 24 19.27 19.53 -8.17
N ARG A 25 19.59 18.50 -7.36
CA ARG A 25 19.69 17.10 -7.85
C ARG A 25 18.63 16.12 -7.30
N THR A 26 17.77 16.52 -6.35
CA THR A 26 17.01 15.56 -5.51
C THR A 26 15.48 15.66 -5.59
N GLY A 27 14.92 16.65 -6.28
CA GLY A 27 13.46 16.88 -6.28
C GLY A 27 12.64 15.77 -6.95
N ALA A 28 13.08 15.28 -8.11
CA ALA A 28 12.35 14.25 -8.87
C ALA A 28 12.37 12.89 -8.16
N GLY A 29 13.53 12.43 -7.68
CA GLY A 29 13.67 11.18 -6.94
C GLY A 29 12.93 11.19 -5.60
N TYR A 30 12.94 12.33 -4.89
CA TYR A 30 12.18 12.49 -3.65
C TYR A 30 10.66 12.42 -3.89
N ARG A 31 10.15 13.08 -4.93
CA ARG A 31 8.73 13.03 -5.32
C ARG A 31 8.28 11.63 -5.67
N GLU A 32 9.08 10.87 -6.42
CA GLU A 32 8.75 9.48 -6.76
C GLU A 32 8.74 8.60 -5.50
N ARG A 33 9.69 8.79 -4.59
CA ARG A 33 9.70 8.06 -3.31
C ARG A 33 8.46 8.35 -2.47
N LEU A 34 8.01 9.60 -2.40
CA LEU A 34 6.77 9.96 -1.73
C LEU A 34 5.54 9.36 -2.42
N ARG A 35 5.52 9.34 -3.76
CA ARG A 35 4.44 8.70 -4.53
C ARG A 35 4.37 7.20 -4.20
N HIS A 36 5.51 6.52 -4.20
CA HIS A 36 5.62 5.12 -3.81
C HIS A 36 5.08 4.88 -2.39
N LEU A 37 5.49 5.68 -1.40
CA LEU A 37 5.04 5.54 0.00
C LEU A 37 3.52 5.72 0.13
N ARG A 38 2.93 6.70 -0.55
CA ARG A 38 1.47 6.91 -0.56
C ARG A 38 0.71 5.75 -1.19
N LEU A 39 1.19 5.24 -2.33
CA LEU A 39 0.55 4.13 -3.03
C LEU A 39 0.70 2.83 -2.25
N ARG A 40 1.87 2.60 -1.62
CA ARG A 40 2.10 1.48 -0.70
C ARG A 40 1.10 1.51 0.47
N GLY A 41 0.88 2.68 1.08
CA GLY A 41 -0.11 2.84 2.14
C GLY A 41 -1.57 2.64 1.70
N SER A 42 -1.84 2.57 0.39
CA SER A 42 -3.18 2.33 -0.16
C SER A 42 -3.39 0.88 -0.61
N VAL A 43 -2.39 -0.01 -0.48
CA VAL A 43 -2.46 -1.40 -0.95
C VAL A 43 -3.50 -2.21 -0.17
N GLU A 44 -3.62 -2.01 1.13
CA GLU A 44 -4.59 -2.72 1.98
C GLU A 44 -6.03 -2.40 1.53
N ALA A 45 -6.39 -1.11 1.51
CA ALA A 45 -7.68 -0.63 1.01
C ALA A 45 -7.97 -1.08 -0.43
N TYR A 46 -6.95 -1.21 -1.29
CA TYR A 46 -7.10 -1.79 -2.62
C TYR A 46 -7.49 -3.27 -2.57
N VAL A 47 -6.85 -4.07 -1.70
CA VAL A 47 -7.15 -5.50 -1.52
C VAL A 47 -8.50 -5.71 -0.84
N ASP A 48 -8.94 -4.79 0.03
CA ASP A 48 -10.31 -4.75 0.60
C ASP A 48 -11.38 -4.32 -0.40
N GLY A 49 -10.99 -3.70 -1.52
CA GLY A 49 -11.94 -3.19 -2.51
C GLY A 49 -12.54 -1.83 -2.15
N GLU A 50 -12.03 -1.16 -1.13
CA GLU A 50 -12.51 0.14 -0.64
C GLU A 50 -12.10 1.31 -1.55
N LEU A 51 -11.10 1.11 -2.42
CA LEU A 51 -10.70 2.11 -3.39
C LEU A 51 -11.59 2.09 -4.64
N THR A 52 -12.01 3.28 -5.06
CA THR A 52 -12.79 3.51 -6.28
C THR A 52 -12.08 4.48 -7.23
N GLY A 53 -12.56 4.50 -8.49
CA GLY A 53 -12.14 5.46 -9.52
C GLY A 53 -10.61 5.55 -9.72
N VAL A 54 -10.12 6.78 -9.81
CA VAL A 54 -8.72 7.10 -10.14
C VAL A 54 -7.73 6.54 -9.11
N ARG A 55 -8.10 6.49 -7.82
CA ARG A 55 -7.21 5.96 -6.78
C ARG A 55 -6.99 4.46 -6.95
N ARG A 56 -8.05 3.71 -7.26
CA ARG A 56 -7.97 2.27 -7.56
C ARG A 56 -7.07 2.02 -8.77
N ALA A 57 -7.26 2.78 -9.85
CA ALA A 57 -6.46 2.64 -11.07
C ALA A 57 -4.96 2.92 -10.82
N ARG A 58 -4.62 3.97 -10.08
CA ARG A 58 -3.23 4.31 -9.74
C ARG A 58 -2.55 3.24 -8.89
N VAL A 59 -3.26 2.63 -7.94
CA VAL A 59 -2.71 1.51 -7.15
C VAL A 59 -2.55 0.27 -8.03
N ALA A 60 -3.51 -0.04 -8.90
CA ALA A 60 -3.40 -1.15 -9.83
C ALA A 60 -2.16 -1.01 -10.74
N GLU A 61 -1.97 0.16 -11.35
CA GLU A 61 -0.78 0.47 -12.15
C GLU A 61 0.50 0.29 -11.33
N HIS A 62 0.55 0.85 -10.12
CA HIS A 62 1.70 0.72 -9.23
C HIS A 62 2.05 -0.73 -8.90
N LEU A 63 1.06 -1.59 -8.68
CA LEU A 63 1.28 -3.01 -8.41
C LEU A 63 1.92 -3.71 -9.63
N THR A 64 1.56 -3.34 -10.86
CA THR A 64 2.22 -3.92 -12.04
C THR A 64 3.70 -3.57 -12.13
N ALA A 65 4.10 -2.40 -11.63
CA ALA A 65 5.48 -1.92 -11.67
C ALA A 65 6.32 -2.30 -10.43
N CYS A 66 5.71 -2.43 -9.25
CA CYS A 66 6.43 -2.66 -7.99
C CYS A 66 6.23 -4.08 -7.45
N ARG A 67 7.30 -4.90 -7.51
CA ARG A 67 7.29 -6.29 -7.02
C ARG A 67 7.07 -6.40 -5.52
N ALA A 68 7.63 -5.50 -4.72
CA ALA A 68 7.46 -5.52 -3.27
C ALA A 68 5.98 -5.31 -2.88
N CYS A 69 5.33 -4.28 -3.44
CA CYS A 69 3.93 -3.99 -3.17
C CYS A 69 2.99 -5.07 -3.72
N SER A 70 3.32 -5.67 -4.87
CA SER A 70 2.58 -6.83 -5.39
C SER A 70 2.65 -8.05 -4.48
N GLY A 71 3.84 -8.39 -3.97
CA GLY A 71 3.99 -9.47 -3.00
C GLY A 71 3.17 -9.24 -1.73
N THR A 72 3.16 -7.99 -1.21
CA THR A 72 2.29 -7.62 -0.08
C THR A 72 0.80 -7.81 -0.42
N ALA A 73 0.36 -7.35 -1.58
CA ALA A 73 -1.04 -7.50 -2.00
C ALA A 73 -1.46 -8.98 -2.14
N GLU A 74 -0.59 -9.83 -2.68
CA GLU A 74 -0.81 -11.26 -2.80
C GLU A 74 -0.89 -11.98 -1.45
N ALA A 75 0.02 -11.65 -0.53
CA ALA A 75 0.00 -12.17 0.84
C ALA A 75 -1.30 -11.82 1.56
N LEU A 76 -1.75 -10.57 1.48
CA LEU A 76 -3.03 -10.13 2.05
C LEU A 76 -4.21 -10.88 1.46
N ARG A 77 -4.24 -11.09 0.13
CA ARG A 77 -5.29 -11.89 -0.52
C ARG A 77 -5.29 -13.33 -0.05
N LEU A 78 -4.10 -13.93 0.14
CA LEU A 78 -3.97 -15.31 0.61
C LEU A 78 -4.49 -15.46 2.04
N ILE A 79 -4.10 -14.54 2.94
CA ILE A 79 -4.61 -14.50 4.31
C ILE A 79 -6.13 -14.41 4.31
N LYS A 80 -6.71 -13.48 3.54
CA LYS A 80 -8.17 -13.34 3.44
C LYS A 80 -8.87 -14.58 2.90
N ARG A 81 -8.29 -15.26 1.92
CA ARG A 81 -8.82 -16.55 1.42
C ARG A 81 -8.78 -17.61 2.51
N SER A 82 -7.65 -17.75 3.21
CA SER A 82 -7.50 -18.72 4.30
C SER A 82 -8.53 -18.49 5.41
N LEU A 83 -8.78 -17.23 5.79
CA LEU A 83 -9.79 -16.89 6.79
C LEU A 83 -11.21 -17.21 6.32
N ARG A 84 -11.55 -17.03 5.03
CA ARG A 84 -12.86 -17.41 4.49
C ARG A 84 -13.05 -18.92 4.34
N SER A 85 -11.97 -19.65 4.11
CA SER A 85 -11.97 -21.11 3.92
C SER A 85 -11.86 -21.87 5.23
N ALA A 86 -11.57 -21.21 6.35
CA ALA A 86 -11.54 -21.84 7.65
C ALA A 86 -12.97 -22.31 8.02
N PRO A 87 -13.20 -23.62 8.22
CA PRO A 87 -14.51 -24.14 8.63
C PRO A 87 -14.95 -23.47 9.93
N ASP A 88 -16.25 -23.18 10.01
CA ASP A 88 -16.92 -22.45 11.09
C ASP A 88 -16.34 -22.74 12.47
N ARG A 89 -15.46 -21.84 12.94
CA ARG A 89 -15.19 -21.67 14.37
C ARG A 89 -16.20 -20.73 15.02
N ALA A 90 -17.14 -20.18 14.24
CA ALA A 90 -18.23 -19.38 14.74
C ALA A 90 -19.37 -20.31 15.18
N PRO A 91 -19.92 -20.16 16.39
CA PRO A 91 -21.17 -20.82 16.74
C PRO A 91 -22.27 -20.41 15.75
N GLU A 92 -23.22 -21.31 15.48
CA GLU A 92 -24.30 -21.08 14.51
C GLU A 92 -24.96 -19.72 14.78
N PRO A 93 -24.90 -18.78 13.83
CA PRO A 93 -25.45 -17.46 14.07
C PRO A 93 -26.97 -17.58 14.13
N LEU A 94 -27.56 -17.19 15.27
CA LEU A 94 -29.02 -17.16 15.52
C LEU A 94 -29.82 -16.38 14.45
N SER A 95 -29.13 -15.62 13.59
CA SER A 95 -29.69 -15.01 12.38
C SER A 95 -30.33 -16.01 11.43
N ALA A 96 -29.75 -17.20 11.22
CA ALA A 96 -30.24 -18.19 10.27
C ALA A 96 -31.65 -18.71 10.61
N PRO A 97 -31.94 -19.17 11.84
CA PRO A 97 -33.29 -19.58 12.23
C PRO A 97 -34.27 -18.39 12.22
N ARG A 98 -33.83 -17.18 12.58
CA ARG A 98 -34.66 -15.97 12.49
C ARG A 98 -35.05 -15.64 11.04
N LEU A 99 -34.11 -15.74 10.10
CA LEU A 99 -34.34 -15.47 8.67
C LEU A 99 -35.32 -16.48 8.07
N ARG A 100 -35.15 -17.78 8.38
CA ARG A 100 -36.08 -18.84 7.96
C ARG A 100 -37.51 -18.56 8.45
N ARG A 101 -37.65 -18.15 9.71
CA ARG A 101 -38.97 -17.79 10.27
C ARG A 101 -39.60 -16.57 9.59
N TYR A 102 -38.79 -15.58 9.22
CA TYR A 102 -39.25 -14.40 8.50
C TYR A 102 -39.75 -14.74 7.10
N VAL A 103 -38.97 -15.53 6.33
CA VAL A 103 -39.36 -15.99 4.99
C VAL A 103 -40.65 -16.81 5.02
N HIS A 104 -40.79 -17.72 5.99
CA HIS A 104 -42.03 -18.49 6.18
C HIS A 104 -43.25 -17.62 6.49
N ARG A 105 -43.07 -16.48 7.15
CA ARG A 105 -44.16 -15.55 7.43
C ARG A 105 -44.61 -14.85 6.15
N LEU A 106 -43.66 -14.30 5.39
CA LEU A 106 -43.96 -13.69 4.09
C LEU A 106 -44.70 -14.65 3.14
N GLY A 107 -44.29 -15.92 3.10
CA GLY A 107 -44.97 -16.93 2.26
C GLY A 107 -46.37 -17.33 2.74
N ARG A 108 -46.70 -17.13 4.03
CA ARG A 108 -48.06 -17.33 4.57
C ARG A 108 -48.98 -16.15 4.28
N ASP A 109 -48.41 -14.96 4.17
CA ASP A 109 -49.16 -13.72 3.93
C ASP A 109 -49.40 -13.47 2.42
N VAL A 110 -48.78 -14.26 1.53
CA VAL A 110 -49.04 -14.23 0.09
C VAL A 110 -50.28 -15.09 -0.22
N PRO A 111 -51.40 -14.50 -0.71
CA PRO A 111 -52.58 -15.27 -1.08
C PRO A 111 -52.24 -16.22 -2.25
N PRO A 112 -52.91 -17.40 -2.33
CA PRO A 112 -52.67 -18.35 -3.41
C PRO A 112 -52.97 -17.69 -4.77
N PRO A 113 -52.20 -18.01 -5.83
CA PRO A 113 -52.45 -17.45 -7.15
C PRO A 113 -53.85 -17.88 -7.63
N THR A 114 -54.69 -16.92 -7.97
CA THR A 114 -56.00 -17.16 -8.59
C THR A 114 -55.78 -17.72 -9.99
N ARG A 115 -56.24 -18.96 -10.20
CA ARG A 115 -56.17 -19.66 -11.49
C ARG A 115 -57.35 -19.30 -12.38
#